data_AF-A0A353ZW13-F1
#
_entry.id   AF-A0A353ZW13-F1
#
_cell.length_a   1.000
_cell.length_b   1.000
_cell.length_c   1.000
_cell.angle_alpha   90.00
_cell.angle_beta   90.00
_cell.angle_gamma   90.00
#
_symmetry.space_group_name_H-M   'P 1'
#
loop_
_entity.id
_entity.type
_entity.pdbx_description
1 polymer ?
#
loop_
_entity_poly.entity_id
_entity_poly.type
_entity_poly.pdbx_seq_one_letter_code
_entity_poly.pdbx_strand_id
1 'polypeptide(L)'
;MSSSPSLASRLKGRSELGVALLLGAVGVVVLVDAIGLVTPYSKTDPVGPKTIPFVVAGLLLVCAVLLAINVIRGGQGEAEGGEDVDLTHPADWKTVLPLAGVFIANILL
;
A
#
# COMPACT_ATOMS: atom_id res chain seq x y z
N MET A 1 -11.28 -34.76 13.92
CA MET A 1 -10.89 -33.54 14.65
C MET A 1 -10.89 -32.36 13.69
N SER A 2 -11.79 -31.40 13.86
CA SER A 2 -11.82 -30.17 13.05
C SER A 2 -10.83 -29.16 13.65
N SER A 3 -9.71 -28.95 12.97
CA SER A 3 -8.75 -27.91 13.35
C SER A 3 -9.37 -26.55 13.03
N SER A 4 -9.80 -25.81 14.06
CA SER A 4 -10.22 -24.42 13.89
C SER A 4 -9.05 -23.61 13.31
N PRO A 5 -9.22 -22.86 12.21
CA PRO A 5 -8.14 -22.08 11.64
C PRO A 5 -7.68 -21.02 12.66
N SER A 6 -6.37 -20.97 12.91
CA SER A 6 -5.79 -19.97 13.81
C SER A 6 -6.00 -18.56 13.25
N LEU A 7 -6.06 -17.55 14.12
CA LEU A 7 -6.13 -16.14 13.70
C LEU A 7 -5.02 -15.79 12.71
N ALA A 8 -3.83 -16.38 12.89
CA ALA A 8 -2.69 -16.21 11.98
C ALA A 8 -2.95 -16.78 10.57
N SER A 9 -3.62 -17.93 10.41
CA SER A 9 -3.95 -18.45 9.07
C SER A 9 -5.07 -17.66 8.38
N ARG A 10 -6.04 -17.16 9.16
CA ARG A 10 -7.08 -16.23 8.70
C ARG A 10 -6.52 -14.89 8.25
N LEU A 11 -5.49 -14.39 8.94
CA LEU A 11 -4.79 -13.14 8.61
C LEU A 11 -3.84 -13.32 7.42
N LYS A 12 -3.17 -14.47 7.31
CA LYS A 12 -2.28 -14.76 6.18
C LYS A 12 -3.03 -14.90 4.85
N GLY A 13 -4.28 -15.36 4.85
CA GLY A 13 -5.16 -15.32 3.66
C GLY A 13 -5.87 -13.97 3.42
N ARG A 14 -5.56 -12.94 4.21
CA ARG A 14 -6.19 -11.61 4.14
C ARG A 14 -5.18 -10.46 4.11
N SER A 15 -3.88 -10.74 4.11
CA SER A 15 -2.82 -9.73 4.06
C SER A 15 -2.94 -8.83 2.83
N GLU A 16 -3.39 -9.40 1.73
CA GLU A 16 -3.60 -8.76 0.44
C GLU A 16 -4.76 -7.77 0.49
N LEU A 17 -5.78 -7.98 1.35
CA LEU A 17 -6.80 -6.97 1.63
C LEU A 17 -6.20 -5.77 2.37
N GLY A 18 -5.22 -6.01 3.23
CA GLY A 18 -4.45 -4.95 3.88
C GLY A 18 -3.69 -4.10 2.85
N VAL A 19 -3.04 -4.75 1.87
CA VAL A 19 -2.37 -4.05 0.76
C VAL A 19 -3.37 -3.29 -0.10
N ALA A 20 -4.52 -3.89 -0.45
CA ALA A 20 -5.57 -3.21 -1.21
C ALA A 20 -6.09 -1.97 -0.47
N LEU A 21 -6.31 -2.08 0.84
CA LEU A 21 -6.74 -0.96 1.69
C LEU A 21 -5.68 0.14 1.75
N LEU A 22 -4.40 -0.22 1.89
CA LEU A 22 -3.30 0.75 1.88
C LEU A 22 -3.19 1.47 0.53
N LEU A 23 -3.25 0.75 -0.58
CA LEU A 23 -3.26 1.34 -1.92
C LEU A 23 -4.43 2.32 -2.09
N GLY A 24 -5.62 1.91 -1.66
CA GLY A 24 -6.82 2.75 -1.71
C GLY A 24 -6.67 4.01 -0.86
N ALA A 25 -6.17 3.89 0.38
CA ALA A 25 -5.95 5.02 1.27
C ALA A 25 -4.94 6.01 0.69
N VAL A 26 -3.79 5.52 0.19
CA VAL A 26 -2.79 6.38 -0.47
C VAL A 26 -3.38 7.05 -1.71
N GLY A 27 -4.14 6.31 -2.53
CA GLY A 27 -4.82 6.87 -3.70
C GLY A 27 -5.80 8.00 -3.34
N VAL A 28 -6.58 7.85 -2.26
CA VAL A 28 -7.48 8.90 -1.75
C VAL A 28 -6.69 10.11 -1.26
N VAL A 29 -5.60 9.91 -0.50
CA VAL A 29 -4.74 11.00 -0.02
C VAL A 29 -4.17 11.80 -1.19
N VAL A 30 -3.60 11.12 -2.19
CA VAL A 30 -3.06 11.77 -3.40
C VAL A 30 -4.17 12.50 -4.17
N LEU A 31 -5.36 11.93 -4.26
CA LEU A 31 -6.49 12.58 -4.92
C LEU A 31 -6.90 13.89 -4.21
N VAL A 32 -6.97 13.87 -2.88
CA VAL A 32 -7.30 15.04 -2.06
C VAL A 32 -6.23 16.13 -2.24
N ASP A 33 -4.96 15.75 -2.21
CA ASP A 33 -3.84 16.66 -2.45
C ASP A 33 -3.91 17.28 -3.87
N ALA A 34 -4.15 16.46 -4.90
CA ALA A 34 -4.30 16.91 -6.28
C ALA A 34 -5.45 17.92 -6.47
N ILE A 35 -6.57 17.71 -5.77
CA ILE A 35 -7.70 18.65 -5.76
C ILE A 35 -7.27 19.99 -5.15
N GLY A 36 -6.52 19.95 -4.04
CA GLY A 36 -6.03 21.11 -3.32
C GLY A 36 -4.96 21.94 -4.03
N LEU A 37 -4.30 21.39 -5.06
CA LEU A 37 -3.24 22.10 -5.80
C LEU A 37 -3.75 23.44 -6.38
N VAL A 38 -3.14 24.55 -6.01
CA VAL A 38 -3.42 25.86 -6.62
C VAL A 38 -2.29 26.17 -7.59
N THR A 39 -2.52 25.92 -8.88
CA THR A 39 -1.49 26.08 -9.90
C THR A 39 -1.87 27.20 -10.87
N PRO A 40 -1.00 28.19 -11.13
CA PRO A 40 -1.23 29.16 -12.19
C PRO A 40 -1.28 28.43 -13.54
N TYR A 41 -2.37 28.59 -14.26
CA TYR A 41 -2.55 27.97 -15.57
C TYR A 41 -1.61 28.66 -16.56
N SER A 42 -0.51 28.01 -16.91
CA SER A 42 0.41 28.51 -17.94
C SER A 42 -0.07 28.02 -19.31
N LYS A 43 -0.36 28.93 -20.24
CA LYS A 43 -0.92 28.61 -21.58
C LYS A 43 0.02 27.78 -22.47
N THR A 44 1.26 27.58 -22.06
CA THR A 44 2.31 26.91 -22.84
C THR A 44 2.36 25.40 -22.63
N ASP A 45 1.74 24.88 -21.56
CA ASP A 45 1.82 23.47 -21.20
C ASP A 45 0.58 22.69 -21.71
N PRO A 46 0.75 21.71 -22.62
CA PRO A 46 -0.37 20.92 -23.16
C PRO A 46 -1.12 20.11 -22.09
N VAL A 47 -0.43 19.76 -21.01
CA VAL A 47 -0.97 19.03 -19.86
C VAL A 47 -0.74 19.86 -18.61
N GLY A 48 -1.82 20.16 -17.89
CA GLY A 48 -1.72 20.92 -16.64
C GLY A 48 -0.96 20.13 -15.57
N PRO A 49 -0.29 20.81 -14.62
CA PRO A 49 0.51 20.17 -13.55
C PRO A 49 -0.29 19.19 -12.68
N LYS A 50 -1.62 19.32 -12.64
CA LYS A 50 -2.50 18.39 -11.91
C LYS A 50 -2.71 17.04 -12.60
N THR A 51 -2.39 16.92 -13.90
CA THR A 51 -2.73 15.74 -14.71
C THR A 51 -2.08 14.47 -14.15
N ILE A 52 -0.79 14.54 -13.81
CA ILE A 52 -0.05 13.38 -13.29
C ILE A 52 -0.59 12.93 -11.93
N PRO A 53 -0.77 13.80 -10.91
CA PRO A 53 -1.40 13.42 -9.65
C PRO A 53 -2.76 12.73 -9.83
N PHE A 54 -3.63 13.23 -10.71
CA PHE A 54 -4.93 12.62 -10.96
C PHE A 54 -4.82 11.23 -11.60
N VAL A 55 -3.93 11.05 -12.59
CA VAL A 55 -3.72 9.75 -13.23
C VAL A 55 -3.18 8.74 -12.24
N VAL A 56 -2.18 9.11 -11.42
CA VAL A 56 -1.60 8.23 -10.41
C VAL A 56 -2.65 7.87 -9.35
N ALA A 57 -3.40 8.84 -8.83
CA ALA A 57 -4.48 8.58 -7.89
C ALA A 57 -5.53 7.62 -8.46
N GLY A 58 -5.95 7.85 -9.71
CA GLY A 58 -6.90 6.97 -10.40
C GLY A 58 -6.38 5.54 -10.54
N LEU A 59 -5.14 5.36 -10.98
CA LEU A 59 -4.52 4.04 -11.13
C LEU A 59 -4.39 3.31 -9.78
N LEU A 60 -3.99 4.01 -8.71
CA LEU A 60 -3.93 3.42 -7.36
C LEU A 60 -5.30 2.92 -6.89
N LEU A 61 -6.35 3.72 -7.09
CA LEU A 61 -7.71 3.34 -6.72
C LEU A 61 -8.22 2.16 -7.55
N VAL A 62 -7.96 2.15 -8.86
CA VAL A 62 -8.32 1.03 -9.73
C VAL A 62 -7.60 -0.25 -9.28
N CYS A 63 -6.29 -0.19 -9.03
CA CYS A 63 -5.52 -1.33 -8.53
C CYS A 63 -6.04 -1.81 -7.18
N ALA A 64 -6.36 -0.91 -6.25
CA ALA A 64 -6.94 -1.25 -4.94
C ALA A 64 -8.23 -2.05 -5.09
N VAL A 65 -9.15 -1.57 -5.95
CA VAL A 65 -10.43 -2.22 -6.21
C VAL A 65 -10.24 -3.56 -6.89
N LEU A 66 -9.42 -3.63 -7.94
CA LEU A 66 -9.16 -4.88 -8.66
C LEU A 66 -8.50 -5.92 -7.75
N LEU A 67 -7.53 -5.53 -6.92
CA LEU A 67 -6.89 -6.41 -5.96
C LEU A 67 -7.88 -6.88 -4.90
N ALA A 68 -8.68 -5.99 -4.32
CA ALA A 68 -9.71 -6.38 -3.35
C ALA A 68 -10.71 -7.38 -3.95
N ILE A 69 -11.17 -7.14 -5.18
CA ILE A 69 -12.03 -8.06 -5.91
C ILE A 69 -11.34 -9.41 -6.14
N ASN A 70 -10.07 -9.41 -6.55
CA ASN A 70 -9.30 -10.63 -6.77
C ASN A 70 -9.20 -11.46 -5.48
N VAL A 71 -8.87 -10.81 -4.36
CA VAL A 71 -8.73 -11.50 -3.05
C VAL A 71 -10.08 -12.01 -2.54
N ILE A 72 -11.16 -11.24 -2.70
CA ILE A 72 -12.52 -11.70 -2.35
C ILE A 72 -12.94 -12.90 -3.24
N ARG A 73 -12.45 -12.97 -4.48
CA ARG A 73 -12.64 -14.11 -5.40
C ARG A 73 -11.75 -15.31 -5.07
N GLY A 74 -10.91 -15.23 -4.04
CA GLY A 74 -10.00 -16.30 -3.62
C GLY A 74 -8.63 -16.26 -4.29
N GLY A 75 -8.31 -15.17 -5.00
CA GLY A 75 -6.95 -14.92 -5.47
C GLY A 75 -6.01 -14.67 -4.29
N GLN A 76 -4.83 -15.25 -4.35
CA GLN A 76 -3.78 -15.12 -3.34
C GLN A 76 -2.44 -14.97 -4.07
N GLY A 77 -1.53 -14.20 -3.48
CA GLY A 77 -0.18 -14.08 -4.04
C GLY A 77 0.54 -15.42 -3.86
N GLU A 78 1.09 -15.98 -4.95
CA GLU A 78 2.08 -17.05 -4.82
C GLU A 78 3.25 -16.45 -4.03
N ALA A 79 3.47 -16.97 -2.82
CA ALA A 79 4.66 -16.62 -2.07
C ALA A 79 5.83 -17.23 -2.84
N GLU A 80 6.52 -16.42 -3.64
CA GLU A 80 7.78 -16.83 -4.26
C GLU A 80 8.66 -17.42 -3.16
N GLY A 81 9.00 -18.69 -3.32
CA GLY A 81 9.91 -19.39 -2.41
C GLY A 81 11.29 -18.78 -2.57
N GLY A 82 11.53 -17.68 -1.85
CA GLY A 82 12.83 -17.07 -1.75
C GLY A 82 13.82 -18.08 -1.19
N GLU A 83 14.97 -18.17 -1.84
CA GLU A 83 16.05 -19.14 -1.58
C GLU A 83 16.51 -19.20 -0.11
N ASP A 84 16.24 -18.16 0.70
CA ASP A 84 16.65 -18.08 2.11
C ASP A 84 15.62 -17.35 3.01
N VAL A 85 14.33 -17.40 2.66
CA VAL A 85 13.26 -16.78 3.48
C VAL A 85 12.77 -17.78 4.52
N ASP A 86 13.36 -17.76 5.72
CA ASP A 86 12.82 -18.48 6.88
C ASP A 86 11.56 -17.77 7.40
N LEU A 87 10.40 -18.22 6.92
CA LEU A 87 9.08 -17.75 7.35
C LEU A 87 8.76 -18.05 8.82
N THR A 88 9.63 -18.78 9.54
CA THR A 88 9.50 -19.02 10.98
C THR A 88 10.20 -17.97 11.83
N HIS A 89 11.09 -17.16 11.25
CA HIS A 89 11.79 -16.12 11.98
C HIS A 89 10.89 -14.90 12.20
N PRO A 90 10.67 -14.46 13.46
CA PRO A 90 9.89 -13.25 13.73
C PRO A 90 10.66 -11.99 13.29
N ALA A 91 9.93 -10.94 12.92
CA ALA A 91 10.54 -9.65 12.60
C ALA A 91 11.34 -9.08 13.79
N ASP A 92 12.55 -8.60 13.54
CA ASP A 92 13.41 -8.02 14.58
C ASP A 92 13.07 -6.54 14.85
N TRP A 93 12.04 -6.35 15.69
CA TRP A 93 11.58 -5.03 16.10
C TRP A 93 12.63 -4.24 16.90
N LYS A 94 13.60 -4.92 17.53
CA LYS A 94 14.65 -4.22 18.31
C LYS A 94 15.57 -3.42 17.41
N THR A 95 15.75 -3.86 16.17
CA THR A 95 16.56 -3.16 15.16
C THR A 95 15.71 -2.18 14.36
N VAL A 96 14.47 -2.55 14.00
CA VAL A 96 13.60 -1.72 13.15
C VAL A 96 13.12 -0.46 13.88
N LEU A 97 12.74 -0.55 15.15
CA LEU A 97 12.13 0.59 15.88
C LEU A 97 13.10 1.76 16.10
N PRO A 98 14.35 1.54 16.54
CA PRO A 98 15.34 2.63 16.63
C PRO A 98 15.63 3.27 15.29
N LEU A 99 15.73 2.48 14.22
CA LEU A 99 15.98 2.99 12.87
C LEU A 99 14.84 3.89 12.39
N ALA A 100 13.59 3.46 12.57
CA ALA A 100 12.41 4.27 12.28
C ALA A 100 12.39 5.55 13.13
N GLY A 101 12.77 5.47 14.40
CA GLY A 101 12.87 6.61 15.31
C GLY A 101 13.84 7.68 14.82
N VAL A 102 15.03 7.29 14.33
CA VAL A 102 16.02 8.22 13.76
C VAL A 102 15.47 8.91 12.50
N PHE A 103 14.78 8.18 11.63
CA PHE A 103 14.14 8.77 10.45
C PHE A 103 13.05 9.79 10.82
N ILE A 104 12.20 9.46 11.79
CA ILE A 104 11.17 10.38 12.26
C ILE A 104 11.81 11.63 12.87
N ALA A 105 12.84 11.46 13.71
CA ALA A 105 13.57 12.59 14.28
C ALA A 105 14.16 13.50 13.20
N ASN A 106 14.73 12.93 12.14
CA ASN A 106 15.27 13.69 11.01
C ASN A 106 14.19 14.42 10.18
N ILE A 107 12.97 13.89 10.09
CA ILE A 107 11.85 14.57 9.41
C ILE A 107 11.32 15.75 10.24
N LEU A 108 11.40 15.65 11.56
CA LEU A 108 10.89 16.67 12.49
C LEU A 108 11.90 17.79 12.80
N LEU A 109 13.18 17.60 12.50
CA LEU A 109 14.29 18.55 12.68
C LEU A 109 14.47 19.45 11.45
#